data_AF-A0A5S9R6G8-F1
#
_entry.id   AF-A0A5S9R6G8-F1
#
_cell.length_a   1.000
_cell.length_b   1.000
_cell.length_c   1.000
_cell.angle_alpha   90.00
_cell.angle_beta   90.00
_cell.angle_gamma   90.00
#
_symmetry.space_group_name_H-M   'P 1'
#
loop_
_entity.id
_entity.type
_entity.pdbx_description
1 polymer ?
#
loop_
_entity_poly.entity_id
_entity_poly.type
_entity_poly.pdbx_seq_one_letter_code
_entity_poly.pdbx_strand_id
1 'polypeptide(L)'
;MTSLSGPSSTSGSALTTDFDLMVSVAGKTDARNEEIRAMLKSFIGRMNSVPPSVWGGVAAGRFHDVIQRWDAESLRLHTALQRISETIRDNERLLREATDSHAQRIGAVAGNL
;
A
#
# COMPACT_ATOMS: atom_id res chain seq x y z
N MET A 1 19.47 -42.42 -24.12
CA MET A 1 18.89 -41.12 -24.51
C MET A 1 17.70 -40.84 -23.61
N THR A 2 17.89 -40.08 -22.53
CA THR A 2 16.80 -39.52 -21.73
C THR A 2 17.25 -38.14 -21.28
N SER A 3 16.53 -37.15 -21.80
CA SER A 3 16.79 -35.72 -21.71
C SER A 3 16.64 -35.22 -20.26
N LEU A 4 17.65 -34.47 -19.77
CA LEU A 4 17.52 -33.65 -18.56
C LEU A 4 16.66 -32.43 -18.91
N SER A 5 15.42 -32.40 -18.43
CA SER A 5 14.60 -31.17 -18.44
C SER A 5 15.10 -30.23 -17.35
N GLY A 6 15.50 -29.01 -17.73
CA GLY A 6 16.13 -28.03 -16.84
C GLY A 6 15.14 -27.30 -15.90
N PRO A 7 15.62 -26.77 -14.76
CA PRO A 7 14.79 -26.12 -13.73
C PRO A 7 14.26 -24.70 -14.05
N SER A 8 14.38 -24.21 -15.28
CA SER A 8 14.11 -22.80 -15.62
C SER A 8 12.63 -22.39 -15.49
N SER A 9 11.69 -23.32 -15.65
CA SER A 9 10.24 -23.03 -15.58
C SER A 9 9.73 -22.81 -14.15
N THR A 10 10.34 -23.43 -13.14
CA THR A 10 9.90 -23.34 -11.75
C THR A 10 10.21 -21.96 -11.15
N SER A 11 11.38 -21.39 -11.46
CA SER A 11 11.79 -20.08 -10.94
C SER A 11 10.94 -18.93 -11.49
N GLY A 12 10.52 -18.97 -12.76
CA GLY A 12 9.64 -17.95 -13.34
C GLY A 12 8.22 -17.98 -12.76
N SER A 13 7.72 -19.18 -12.43
CA SER A 13 6.43 -19.33 -11.75
C SER A 13 6.45 -18.79 -10.31
N ALA A 14 7.57 -18.97 -9.60
CA ALA A 14 7.74 -18.41 -8.25
C ALA A 14 7.74 -16.87 -8.27
N LEU A 15 8.51 -16.25 -9.18
CA LEU A 15 8.56 -14.79 -9.32
C LEU A 15 7.19 -14.18 -9.69
N THR A 16 6.43 -14.83 -10.57
CA THR A 16 5.06 -14.41 -10.89
C THR A 16 4.18 -14.41 -9.63
N THR A 17 4.29 -15.47 -8.82
CA THR A 17 3.55 -15.59 -7.55
C THR A 17 3.96 -14.50 -6.56
N ASP A 18 5.25 -14.17 -6.49
CA ASP A 18 5.75 -13.10 -5.62
C ASP A 18 5.23 -11.72 -6.05
N PHE A 19 5.18 -11.43 -7.36
CA PHE A 19 4.60 -10.19 -7.87
C PHE A 19 3.09 -10.09 -7.59
N ASP A 20 2.35 -11.18 -7.81
CA ASP A 20 0.92 -11.22 -7.48
C ASP A 20 0.68 -10.99 -5.97
N LEU A 21 1.57 -11.52 -5.12
CA LEU A 21 1.55 -11.26 -3.69
C LEU A 21 1.80 -9.77 -3.38
N MET A 22 2.78 -9.13 -4.03
CA MET A 22 3.04 -7.69 -3.85
C MET A 22 1.82 -6.85 -4.22
N VAL A 23 1.19 -7.13 -5.37
CA VAL A 23 -0.06 -6.45 -5.80
C VAL A 23 -1.17 -6.68 -4.77
N SER A 24 -1.32 -7.91 -4.27
CA SER A 24 -2.30 -8.24 -3.23
C SER A 24 -2.08 -7.46 -1.93
N VAL A 25 -0.82 -7.33 -1.48
CA VAL A 25 -0.47 -6.58 -0.27
C VAL A 25 -0.74 -5.08 -0.44
N ALA A 26 -0.41 -4.50 -1.60
CA ALA A 26 -0.75 -3.11 -1.91
C ALA A 26 -2.27 -2.88 -1.86
N GLY A 27 -3.05 -3.76 -2.49
CA GLY A 27 -4.52 -3.69 -2.45
C GLY A 27 -5.10 -3.85 -1.03
N LYS A 28 -4.55 -4.76 -0.21
CA LYS A 28 -4.93 -4.89 1.21
C LYS A 28 -4.62 -3.62 2.00
N THR A 29 -3.50 -2.96 1.70
CA THR A 29 -3.12 -1.70 2.34
C THR A 29 -4.13 -0.59 2.01
N ASP A 30 -4.58 -0.50 0.76
CA ASP A 30 -5.60 0.47 0.36
C ASP A 30 -6.95 0.22 1.04
N ALA A 31 -7.39 -1.05 1.08
CA ALA A 31 -8.63 -1.42 1.75
C ALA A 31 -8.60 -1.03 3.24
N ARG A 32 -7.49 -1.34 3.94
CA ARG A 32 -7.29 -0.97 5.34
C ARG A 32 -7.22 0.54 5.53
N ASN A 33 -6.62 1.25 4.59
CA ASN A 33 -6.55 2.71 4.63
C ASN A 33 -7.93 3.36 4.55
N GLU A 34 -8.80 2.87 3.67
CA GLU A 34 -10.18 3.38 3.57
C GLU A 34 -11.03 2.99 4.79
N GLU A 35 -10.88 1.77 5.31
CA GLU A 35 -11.52 1.36 6.57
C GLU A 35 -11.11 2.28 7.74
N ILE A 36 -9.82 2.55 7.89
CA ILE A 36 -9.30 3.48 8.90
C ILE A 36 -9.87 4.87 8.68
N ARG A 37 -9.85 5.38 7.44
CA ARG A 37 -10.40 6.70 7.12
C ARG A 37 -11.88 6.80 7.51
N ALA A 38 -12.67 5.78 7.22
CA ALA A 38 -14.09 5.73 7.59
C ALA A 38 -14.27 5.72 9.12
N MET A 39 -13.49 4.93 9.84
CA MET A 39 -13.52 4.90 11.32
C MET A 39 -13.16 6.26 11.92
N LEU A 40 -12.09 6.90 11.44
CA LEU A 40 -11.64 8.22 11.92
C LEU A 40 -12.69 9.31 11.63
N LYS A 41 -13.30 9.29 10.44
CA LYS A 41 -14.41 10.19 10.07
C LYS A 41 -15.65 10.00 10.94
N SER A 42 -16.00 8.75 11.24
CA SER A 42 -17.12 8.44 12.13
C SER A 42 -16.86 8.93 13.55
N PHE A 43 -15.66 8.67 14.07
CA PHE A 43 -15.24 9.14 15.38
C PHE A 43 -15.31 10.66 15.50
N ILE A 44 -14.78 11.40 14.53
CA ILE A 44 -14.81 12.86 14.58
C ILE A 44 -16.22 13.43 14.43
N GLY A 45 -17.07 12.80 13.62
CA GLY A 45 -18.50 13.15 13.52
C GLY A 45 -19.22 13.03 14.86
N ARG A 46 -18.96 11.95 15.62
CA ARG A 46 -19.53 11.77 16.96
C ARG A 46 -19.03 12.84 17.93
N MET A 47 -17.76 13.21 17.86
CA MET A 47 -17.22 14.27 18.71
C MET A 47 -17.83 15.63 18.36
N ASN A 48 -17.96 15.97 17.07
CA ASN A 48 -18.59 17.21 16.62
C ASN A 48 -20.10 17.29 16.93
N SER A 49 -20.77 16.16 17.14
CA SER A 49 -22.17 16.12 17.57
C SER A 49 -22.39 16.42 19.05
N VAL A 50 -21.31 16.53 19.85
CA VAL A 50 -21.45 16.86 21.27
C VAL A 50 -21.95 18.31 21.40
N PRO A 51 -23.04 18.56 22.14
CA PRO A 51 -23.61 19.90 22.23
C PRO A 51 -22.60 20.92 22.79
N PRO A 52 -22.58 22.17 22.25
CA PRO A 52 -21.73 23.23 22.78
C PRO A 52 -21.96 23.54 24.26
N SER A 53 -23.17 23.27 24.77
CA SER A 53 -23.51 23.39 26.20
C SER A 53 -22.69 22.46 27.09
N VAL A 54 -22.21 21.32 26.56
CA VAL A 54 -21.33 20.39 27.27
C VAL A 54 -19.90 20.92 27.29
N TRP A 55 -19.49 21.66 26.27
CA TRP A 55 -18.12 22.15 26.07
C TRP A 55 -17.99 23.66 26.29
N GLY A 56 -18.77 24.23 27.20
CA GLY A 56 -18.78 25.68 27.43
C GLY A 56 -17.42 26.29 27.80
N GLY A 57 -17.21 27.54 27.42
CA GLY A 57 -16.07 28.37 27.85
C GLY A 57 -14.72 27.92 27.29
N VAL A 58 -13.67 27.96 28.11
CA VAL A 58 -12.29 27.59 27.72
C VAL A 58 -12.18 26.14 27.22
N ALA A 59 -13.09 25.26 27.63
CA ALA A 59 -13.13 23.87 27.17
C ALA A 59 -13.46 23.76 25.68
N ALA A 60 -14.34 24.60 25.13
CA ALA A 60 -14.66 24.63 23.69
C ALA A 60 -13.43 24.96 22.85
N GLY A 61 -12.65 25.97 23.26
CA GLY A 61 -11.43 26.36 22.56
C GLY A 61 -10.41 25.22 22.51
N ARG A 62 -10.11 24.63 23.67
CA ARG A 62 -9.19 23.47 23.74
C ARG A 62 -9.68 22.27 22.94
N PHE A 63 -10.99 22.04 22.96
CA PHE A 63 -11.58 20.98 22.17
C PHE A 63 -11.39 21.24 20.67
N HIS A 64 -11.65 22.46 20.21
CA HIS A 64 -11.45 22.84 18.81
C HIS A 64 -9.99 22.61 18.36
N ASP A 65 -9.01 22.99 19.18
CA ASP A 65 -7.60 22.77 18.90
C ASP A 65 -7.27 21.26 18.75
N VAL A 66 -7.85 20.43 19.63
CA VAL A 66 -7.68 18.96 19.56
C VAL A 66 -8.25 18.41 18.27
N ILE A 67 -9.41 18.90 17.80
CA ILE A 67 -10.02 18.46 16.54
C ILE A 67 -9.23 18.90 15.32
N GLN A 68 -8.76 20.14 15.28
CA GLN A 68 -7.90 20.58 14.18
C GLN A 68 -6.64 19.72 14.06
N ARG A 69 -6.01 19.42 15.21
CA ARG A 69 -4.84 18.53 15.24
C ARG A 69 -5.21 17.11 14.79
N TRP A 70 -6.32 16.58 15.29
CA TRP A 70 -6.81 15.25 14.90
C TRP A 70 -7.02 15.11 13.40
N ASP A 71 -7.64 16.10 12.76
CA ASP A 71 -7.86 16.11 11.30
C ASP A 71 -6.53 16.10 10.55
N ALA A 72 -5.56 16.90 11.00
CA ALA A 72 -4.22 16.93 10.40
C ALA A 72 -3.49 15.58 10.53
N GLU A 73 -3.51 14.96 11.71
CA GLU A 73 -2.86 13.65 11.91
C GLU A 73 -3.59 12.53 11.15
N SER A 74 -4.92 12.58 11.06
CA SER A 74 -5.72 11.62 10.29
C SER A 74 -5.37 11.68 8.79
N LEU A 75 -5.22 12.89 8.24
CA LEU A 75 -4.79 13.09 6.86
C LEU A 75 -3.35 12.60 6.62
N ARG A 76 -2.45 12.84 7.57
CA ARG A 76 -1.06 12.35 7.49
C ARG A 76 -1.01 10.82 7.49
N LEU A 77 -1.78 10.17 8.37
CA LEU A 77 -1.88 8.71 8.39
C LEU A 77 -2.40 8.15 7.06
N HIS A 78 -3.48 8.74 6.53
CA HIS A 78 -4.05 8.33 5.25
C HIS A 78 -3.03 8.45 4.10
N THR A 79 -2.30 9.58 4.06
CA THR A 79 -1.27 9.84 3.06
C THR A 79 -0.09 8.88 3.19
N ALA A 80 0.33 8.56 4.42
CA ALA A 80 1.42 7.61 4.67
C ALA A 80 1.04 6.20 4.18
N LEU A 81 -0.19 5.74 4.46
CA LEU A 81 -0.68 4.45 3.99
C LEU A 81 -0.82 4.37 2.46
N GLN A 82 -1.28 5.45 1.81
CA GLN A 82 -1.28 5.53 0.34
C GLN A 82 0.14 5.41 -0.21
N ARG A 83 1.11 6.15 0.34
CA ARG A 83 2.50 6.07 -0.09
C ARG A 83 3.11 4.68 0.06
N ILE A 84 2.72 3.94 1.09
CA ILE A 84 3.16 2.54 1.27
C ILE A 84 2.63 1.67 0.14
N SER A 85 1.34 1.77 -0.21
CA SER A 85 0.76 0.95 -1.29
C SER A 85 1.33 1.34 -2.66
N GLU A 86 1.57 2.63 -2.92
CA GLU A 86 2.29 3.13 -4.10
C GLU A 86 3.70 2.56 -4.18
N THR A 87 4.47 2.63 -3.09
CA THR A 87 5.86 2.11 -3.05
C THR A 87 5.91 0.61 -3.36
N ILE A 88 4.94 -0.17 -2.85
CA ILE A 88 4.89 -1.61 -3.13
C ILE A 88 4.65 -1.87 -4.63
N ARG A 89 3.76 -1.10 -5.27
CA ARG A 89 3.48 -1.21 -6.70
C ARG A 89 4.67 -0.78 -7.56
N ASP A 90 5.35 0.29 -7.17
CA ASP A 90 6.55 0.75 -7.88
C ASP A 90 7.67 -0.29 -7.79
N ASN A 91 7.85 -0.90 -6.61
CA ASN A 91 8.82 -1.99 -6.44
C ASN A 91 8.46 -3.20 -7.31
N GLU A 92 7.19 -3.60 -7.39
CA GLU A 92 6.74 -4.70 -8.25
C GLU A 92 7.08 -4.43 -9.72
N ARG A 93 6.74 -3.22 -10.21
CA ARG A 93 7.04 -2.82 -11.60
C ARG A 93 8.54 -2.86 -11.90
N LEU A 94 9.36 -2.28 -11.02
CA LEU A 94 10.82 -2.25 -11.18
C LEU A 94 11.42 -3.66 -11.20
N LEU A 95 10.95 -4.56 -10.34
CA LEU A 95 11.44 -5.94 -10.29
C LEU A 95 11.01 -6.75 -11.52
N ARG A 96 9.80 -6.52 -12.03
CA ARG A 96 9.30 -7.15 -13.26
C ARG A 96 10.14 -6.71 -14.47
N GLU A 97 10.36 -5.41 -14.63
CA GLU A 97 11.20 -4.86 -15.70
C GLU A 97 12.63 -5.43 -15.67
N ALA A 98 13.22 -5.54 -14.48
CA ALA A 98 14.54 -6.14 -14.31
C ALA A 98 14.58 -7.62 -14.71
N THR A 99 13.53 -8.37 -14.36
CA THR A 99 13.39 -9.80 -14.69
C THR A 99 13.24 -10.00 -16.21
N ASP A 100 12.39 -9.20 -16.86
CA ASP A 100 12.16 -9.26 -18.31
C ASP A 100 13.44 -8.91 -19.08
N SER A 101 14.16 -7.86 -18.65
CA SER A 101 15.45 -7.49 -19.24
C SER A 101 16.49 -8.60 -19.10
N HIS A 102 16.51 -9.30 -17.95
CA HIS A 102 17.42 -10.41 -17.73
C HIS A 102 17.11 -11.60 -18.64
N ALA A 103 15.81 -11.97 -18.76
CA ALA A 103 15.35 -13.04 -19.63
C ALA A 103 15.70 -12.77 -21.10
N GLN A 104 15.50 -11.54 -21.58
CA GLN A 104 15.86 -11.13 -22.94
C GLN A 104 17.36 -11.28 -23.23
N ARG A 105 18.22 -10.86 -22.28
CA ARG A 105 19.67 -10.99 -22.43
C ARG A 105 20.14 -12.44 -22.47
N ILE A 106 19.58 -13.31 -21.61
CA ILE A 106 19.88 -14.75 -21.63
C ILE A 106 19.44 -15.35 -22.98
N GLY A 107 18.24 -15.02 -23.46
CA GLY A 107 17.76 -15.48 -24.76
C GLY A 107 18.66 -15.05 -25.91
N ALA A 108 19.15 -13.81 -25.89
CA ALA A 108 20.06 -13.29 -26.91
C ALA A 108 21.42 -14.01 -26.90
N VAL A 109 21.97 -14.34 -25.72
CA VAL A 109 23.22 -15.11 -25.62
C VAL A 109 23.01 -16.56 -26.07
N ALA A 110 21.91 -17.20 -25.66
CA ALA A 110 21.59 -18.56 -26.05
C ALA A 110 21.32 -18.72 -27.55
N GLY A 111 20.75 -17.70 -28.21
CA GLY A 111 20.54 -17.69 -29.65
C GLY A 111 21.80 -17.40 -30.49
N ASN A 112 22.89 -16.96 -29.85
CA ASN A 112 24.18 -16.69 -30.49
C ASN A 112 25.19 -17.86 -30.35
N LEU A 113 24.78 -18.97 -29.73
CA LEU A 113 25.52 -20.23 -29.61
C LEU A 113 24.95 -21.29 -30.56
#